data_AF-A0A1H0ZF86-F1
#
_entry.id   AF-A0A1H0ZF86-F1
#
_cell.length_a   1.000
_cell.length_b   1.000
_cell.length_c   1.000
_cell.angle_alpha   90.00
_cell.angle_beta   90.00
_cell.angle_gamma   90.00
#
_symmetry.space_group_name_H-M   'P 1'
#
loop_
_entity.id
_entity.type
_entity.pdbx_description
1 polymer ?
#
loop_
_entity_poly.entity_id
_entity_poly.type
_entity_poly.pdbx_seq_one_letter_code
_entity_poly.pdbx_strand_id
1 'polypeptide(L)'
;MTPSTLALALLGLYVAGSIAYVYRWRGRRRYAGFGEYLRKSWPVFAPLNCVLYMATRRFARQPVIDRGYLDGISILRAHWPRIRDEALTLYRAGHLDATAHPGSPGYHDLGFRTFYRRGWRKFYLAWYGTPHASAQRLCPETVWLLAQVPGIRAAMFSVLPPGAELSLHADPLACSFRYHLGLATPNDDRCFINVDGRALSWRDGEDFVFDETYPHYARNDTDQIRLILMCDVERPMHAAGRAFNFGYAQLARALAVPNTHGDPRGWLTAVFAGVAPLRERAVTMKSRHRGAYVLLKYSLNATLLLLAFLPVYAVLQWVERAGIAALY
;
A
#
# COMPACT_ATOMS: atom_id res chain seq x y z
N MET A 1 28.78 28.15 1.99
CA MET A 1 27.51 27.51 1.59
C MET A 1 26.39 28.50 1.84
N THR A 2 25.52 28.75 0.87
CA THR A 2 24.31 29.56 1.09
C THR A 2 23.29 28.78 1.95
N PRO A 3 22.37 29.46 2.67
CA PRO A 3 21.27 28.82 3.38
C PRO A 3 20.50 27.79 2.53
N SER A 4 20.21 28.08 1.26
CA SER A 4 19.56 27.11 0.36
C SER A 4 20.40 25.86 0.11
N THR A 5 21.71 26.00 -0.09
CA THR A 5 22.60 24.85 -0.28
C THR A 5 22.72 24.00 0.99
N LEU A 6 22.73 24.63 2.17
CA LEU A 6 22.70 23.92 3.45
C LEU A 6 21.38 23.17 3.66
N ALA A 7 20.24 23.82 3.39
CA ALA A 7 18.92 23.20 3.49
C ALA A 7 18.78 21.98 2.57
N LEU A 8 19.25 22.08 1.31
CA LEU A 8 19.30 20.95 0.39
C LEU A 8 20.19 19.81 0.90
N ALA A 9 21.37 20.13 1.45
CA ALA A 9 22.26 19.13 2.01
C ALA A 9 21.63 18.39 3.20
N LEU A 10 20.97 19.12 4.10
CA LEU A 10 20.23 18.54 5.23
C LEU A 10 19.05 17.67 4.75
N LEU A 11 18.31 18.12 3.73
CA LEU A 11 17.25 17.31 3.13
C LEU A 11 17.80 16.02 2.51
N GLY A 12 18.92 16.10 1.77
CA GLY A 12 19.59 14.93 1.22
C GLY A 12 20.04 13.95 2.30
N LEU A 13 20.61 14.46 3.40
CA LEU A 13 21.00 13.66 4.56
C LEU A 13 19.79 13.00 5.23
N TYR A 14 18.68 13.74 5.40
CA TYR A 14 17.43 13.19 5.93
C TYR A 14 16.87 12.08 5.06
N VAL A 15 16.86 12.26 3.73
CA VAL A 15 16.38 11.26 2.78
C VAL A 15 17.25 9.99 2.85
N ALA A 16 18.58 10.15 2.77
CA ALA A 16 19.51 9.03 2.85
C ALA A 16 19.42 8.31 4.20
N GLY A 17 19.36 9.07 5.30
CA GLY A 17 19.20 8.54 6.66
C GLY A 17 17.88 7.79 6.84
N SER A 18 16.78 8.28 6.29
CA SER A 18 15.47 7.62 6.34
C SER A 18 15.48 6.28 5.57
N ILE A 19 16.07 6.27 4.37
CA ILE A 19 16.22 5.04 3.58
C ILE A 19 17.10 4.02 4.32
N ALA A 20 18.22 4.46 4.89
CA ALA A 20 19.10 3.61 5.67
C ALA A 20 18.40 3.08 6.92
N TYR A 21 17.67 3.94 7.65
CA TYR A 21 16.85 3.59 8.80
C TYR A 21 15.89 2.44 8.48
N VAL A 22 15.06 2.62 7.44
CA VAL A 22 14.07 1.63 7.03
C VAL A 22 14.73 0.33 6.58
N TYR A 23 15.81 0.40 5.80
CA TYR A 23 16.51 -0.79 5.32
C TYR A 23 17.15 -1.61 6.45
N ARG A 24 17.80 -0.95 7.42
CA ARG A 24 18.73 -1.61 8.35
C ARG A 24 18.18 -1.79 9.77
N TRP A 25 17.24 -0.94 10.19
CA TRP A 25 16.76 -0.86 11.58
C TRP A 25 15.26 -0.98 11.75
N ARG A 26 14.43 -0.74 10.73
CA ARG A 26 12.98 -0.93 10.85
C ARG A 26 12.64 -2.42 10.98
N GLY A 27 12.20 -2.82 12.17
CA GLY A 27 11.85 -4.21 12.49
C GLY A 27 13.05 -5.11 12.75
N ARG A 28 12.81 -6.42 12.80
CA ARG A 28 13.80 -7.49 12.98
C ARG A 28 14.10 -8.24 11.69
N ARG A 29 13.12 -8.42 10.81
CA ARG A 29 13.30 -9.11 9.52
C ARG A 29 14.13 -8.24 8.56
N ARG A 30 14.95 -8.89 7.74
CA ARG A 30 15.84 -8.21 6.80
C ARG A 30 15.68 -8.78 5.39
N TYR A 31 15.84 -7.90 4.41
CA TYR A 31 16.00 -8.28 3.01
C TYR A 31 17.35 -8.97 2.82
N ALA A 32 17.45 -9.85 1.82
CA ALA A 32 18.69 -10.52 1.45
C ALA A 32 19.79 -9.51 1.04
N GLY A 33 19.39 -8.34 0.55
CA GLY A 33 20.29 -7.23 0.31
C GLY A 33 19.58 -5.97 -0.16
N PHE A 34 20.34 -4.90 -0.34
CA PHE A 34 19.82 -3.59 -0.72
C PHE A 34 19.05 -3.63 -2.05
N GLY A 35 19.51 -4.42 -3.03
CA GLY A 35 18.83 -4.57 -4.31
C GLY A 35 17.46 -5.25 -4.22
N GLU A 36 17.22 -6.12 -3.23
CA GLU A 36 15.88 -6.64 -2.96
C GLU A 36 15.00 -5.57 -2.32
N TYR A 37 15.52 -4.86 -1.30
CA TYR A 37 14.84 -3.75 -0.65
C TYR A 37 14.35 -2.68 -1.64
N LEU A 38 15.22 -2.23 -2.56
CA LEU A 38 14.87 -1.26 -3.61
C LEU A 38 13.68 -1.72 -4.47
N ARG A 39 13.58 -3.02 -4.73
CA ARG A 39 12.52 -3.60 -5.58
C ARG A 39 11.22 -3.89 -4.83
N LYS A 40 11.29 -4.13 -3.51
CA LYS A 40 10.19 -4.67 -2.71
C LYS A 40 9.55 -3.67 -1.75
N SER A 41 10.17 -2.51 -1.51
CA SER A 41 9.80 -1.64 -0.38
C SER A 41 9.78 -0.14 -0.70
N TRP A 42 9.90 0.22 -1.99
CA TRP A 42 9.73 1.60 -2.48
C TRP A 42 10.39 2.69 -1.61
N PRO A 43 11.74 2.68 -1.49
CA PRO A 43 12.50 3.55 -0.58
C PRO A 43 12.25 5.04 -0.76
N VAL A 44 11.75 5.47 -1.93
CA VAL A 44 11.35 6.86 -2.20
C VAL A 44 10.34 7.39 -1.17
N PHE A 45 9.54 6.52 -0.56
CA PHE A 45 8.57 6.91 0.48
C PHE A 45 9.11 6.83 1.91
N ALA A 46 10.31 6.27 2.12
CA ALA A 46 10.92 6.16 3.45
C ALA A 46 10.98 7.50 4.21
N PRO A 47 11.32 8.64 3.59
CA PRO A 47 11.36 9.93 4.31
C PRO A 47 10.00 10.36 4.85
N LEU A 48 8.92 10.18 4.09
CA LEU A 48 7.56 10.52 4.54
C LEU A 48 7.06 9.52 5.59
N ASN A 49 7.38 8.24 5.40
CA ASN A 49 7.05 7.19 6.35
C ASN A 49 7.73 7.41 7.70
N CYS A 50 8.99 7.87 7.73
CA CYS A 50 9.70 8.16 8.98
C CYS A 50 9.02 9.25 9.81
N VAL A 51 8.43 10.29 9.17
CA VAL A 51 7.61 11.28 9.87
C VAL A 51 6.43 10.59 10.58
N LEU A 52 5.73 9.70 9.88
CA LEU A 52 4.59 8.98 10.45
C LEU A 52 5.00 7.98 11.54
N TYR A 53 6.16 7.31 11.40
CA TYR A 53 6.68 6.42 12.45
C TYR A 53 6.95 7.19 13.75
N MET A 54 7.55 8.37 13.65
CA MET A 54 7.81 9.24 14.80
C MET A 54 6.51 9.75 15.41
N ALA A 55 5.52 10.09 14.58
CA ALA A 55 4.23 10.61 15.04
C ALA A 55 3.24 9.52 15.52
N THR A 56 3.52 8.24 15.25
CA THR A 56 2.71 7.09 15.71
C THR A 56 2.77 7.02 17.25
N ARG A 57 1.61 6.81 17.88
CA ARG A 57 1.52 6.64 19.34
C ARG A 57 2.35 5.44 19.81
N ARG A 58 2.98 5.55 20.98
CA ARG A 58 3.96 4.55 21.48
C ARG A 58 3.42 3.12 21.49
N PHE A 59 2.19 2.88 21.95
CA PHE A 59 1.59 1.54 22.02
C PHE A 59 1.42 0.87 20.64
N ALA A 60 1.38 1.68 19.58
CA ALA A 60 1.13 1.26 18.20
C ALA A 60 2.41 1.15 17.36
N ARG A 61 3.61 1.30 17.94
CA ARG A 61 4.88 1.24 17.19
C ARG A 61 5.38 -0.18 16.93
N GLN A 62 4.67 -1.20 17.39
CA GLN A 62 4.98 -2.61 17.21
C GLN A 62 4.42 -3.16 15.88
N PRO A 63 4.96 -4.27 15.34
CA PRO A 63 4.54 -4.82 14.05
C PRO A 63 3.10 -5.33 14.05
N VAL A 64 2.63 -5.92 15.16
CA VAL A 64 1.26 -6.42 15.32
C VAL A 64 0.67 -5.73 16.53
N ILE A 65 -0.49 -5.09 16.35
CA ILE A 65 -1.10 -4.19 17.33
C ILE A 65 -2.43 -4.80 17.79
N ASP A 66 -2.79 -4.59 19.05
CA ASP A 66 -4.13 -4.86 19.51
C ASP A 66 -5.14 -3.96 18.78
N ARG A 67 -6.25 -4.55 18.32
CA ARG A 67 -7.31 -3.88 17.54
C ARG A 67 -8.21 -2.98 18.38
N GLY A 68 -8.15 -3.03 19.70
CA GLY A 68 -9.06 -2.33 20.62
C GLY A 68 -9.01 -0.81 20.54
N TYR A 69 -8.04 -0.23 19.81
CA TYR A 69 -8.02 1.20 19.50
C TYR A 69 -9.01 1.61 18.40
N LEU A 70 -9.55 0.65 17.64
CA LEU A 70 -10.48 0.91 16.53
C LEU A 70 -11.92 0.88 17.03
N ASP A 71 -12.52 2.05 17.13
CA ASP A 71 -13.92 2.20 17.55
C ASP A 71 -14.86 1.43 16.60
N GLY A 72 -15.68 0.54 17.17
CA GLY A 72 -16.68 -0.23 16.44
C GLY A 72 -16.16 -1.43 15.64
N ILE A 73 -14.84 -1.71 15.62
CA ILE A 73 -14.27 -2.79 14.77
C ILE A 73 -14.87 -4.18 15.04
N SER A 74 -15.32 -4.42 16.27
CA SER A 74 -15.96 -5.67 16.67
C SER A 74 -17.23 -6.00 15.88
N ILE A 75 -17.88 -5.01 15.28
CA ILE A 75 -19.06 -5.24 14.44
C ILE A 75 -18.73 -6.15 13.24
N LEU A 76 -17.53 -5.99 12.65
CA LEU A 76 -17.10 -6.82 11.53
C LEU A 76 -16.94 -8.28 11.95
N ARG A 77 -16.39 -8.51 13.14
CA ARG A 77 -16.30 -9.86 13.72
C ARG A 77 -17.68 -10.40 14.06
N ALA A 78 -18.54 -9.64 14.71
CA ALA A 78 -19.88 -10.12 15.08
C ALA A 78 -20.71 -10.56 13.85
N HIS A 79 -20.48 -9.92 12.71
CA HIS A 79 -21.20 -10.18 11.46
C HIS A 79 -20.35 -10.88 10.38
N TRP A 80 -19.22 -11.49 10.76
CA TRP A 80 -18.30 -12.14 9.82
C TRP A 80 -18.97 -13.17 8.88
N PRO A 81 -20.00 -13.96 9.31
CA PRO A 81 -20.63 -14.91 8.40
C PRO A 81 -21.37 -14.22 7.25
N ARG A 82 -22.03 -13.08 7.51
CA ARG A 82 -22.72 -12.29 6.48
C ARG A 82 -21.73 -11.74 5.46
N ILE A 83 -20.62 -11.20 5.94
CA ILE A 83 -19.52 -10.70 5.10
C ILE A 83 -18.94 -11.83 4.25
N ARG A 84 -18.72 -13.01 4.85
CA ARG A 84 -18.24 -14.20 4.15
C ARG A 84 -19.19 -14.61 3.03
N ASP A 85 -20.49 -14.63 3.28
CA ASP A 85 -21.46 -15.15 2.32
C ASP A 85 -21.52 -14.27 1.05
N GLU A 86 -21.47 -12.94 1.19
CA GLU A 86 -21.33 -12.02 0.05
C GLU A 86 -19.98 -12.23 -0.68
N ALA A 87 -18.88 -12.38 0.07
CA ALA A 87 -17.55 -12.58 -0.50
C ALA A 87 -17.43 -13.91 -1.27
N LEU A 88 -18.01 -15.00 -0.76
CA LEU A 88 -18.05 -16.30 -1.43
C LEU A 88 -18.94 -16.26 -2.68
N THR A 89 -20.04 -15.51 -2.65
CA THR A 89 -20.90 -15.30 -3.82
C THR A 89 -20.13 -14.59 -4.93
N LEU A 90 -19.41 -13.51 -4.61
CA LEU A 90 -18.51 -12.84 -5.57
C LEU A 90 -17.43 -13.77 -6.11
N TYR A 91 -16.81 -14.58 -5.23
CA TYR A 91 -15.75 -15.51 -5.61
C TYR A 91 -16.25 -16.57 -6.60
N ARG A 92 -17.39 -17.22 -6.31
CA ARG A 92 -18.01 -18.23 -7.19
C ARG A 92 -18.44 -17.65 -8.54
N ALA A 93 -18.85 -16.39 -8.56
CA ALA A 93 -19.19 -15.66 -9.78
C ALA A 93 -17.96 -15.16 -10.58
N GLY A 94 -16.73 -15.37 -10.09
CA GLY A 94 -15.50 -14.95 -10.77
C GLY A 94 -15.21 -13.45 -10.70
N HIS A 95 -15.94 -12.68 -9.88
CA HIS A 95 -15.77 -11.23 -9.81
C HIS A 95 -14.42 -10.80 -9.21
N LEU A 96 -13.80 -11.64 -8.39
CA LEU A 96 -12.47 -11.37 -7.82
C LEU A 96 -11.33 -11.52 -8.84
N ASP A 97 -11.59 -12.18 -9.96
CA ASP A 97 -10.63 -12.33 -11.07
C ASP A 97 -10.64 -11.11 -12.00
N ALA A 98 -11.70 -10.29 -11.95
CA ALA A 98 -11.95 -9.22 -12.90
C ALA A 98 -10.77 -8.24 -13.02
N THR A 99 -10.09 -7.88 -11.93
CA THR A 99 -8.95 -6.94 -11.97
C THR A 99 -7.63 -7.54 -12.46
N ALA A 100 -7.53 -8.88 -12.53
CA ALA A 100 -6.33 -9.58 -12.94
C ALA A 100 -6.27 -9.88 -14.45
N HIS A 101 -7.41 -9.79 -15.16
CA HIS A 101 -7.48 -10.06 -16.59
C HIS A 101 -6.88 -8.91 -17.44
N PRO A 102 -6.08 -9.23 -18.48
CA PRO A 102 -5.65 -8.25 -19.48
C PRO A 102 -6.86 -7.52 -20.08
N GLY A 103 -6.82 -6.18 -20.09
CA GLY A 103 -7.92 -5.34 -20.58
C GLY A 103 -8.92 -4.91 -19.51
N SER A 104 -8.83 -5.43 -18.28
CA SER A 104 -9.68 -4.96 -17.19
C SER A 104 -9.30 -3.55 -16.71
N PRO A 105 -10.26 -2.77 -16.17
CA PRO A 105 -10.01 -1.43 -15.63
C PRO A 105 -8.89 -1.40 -14.56
N GLY A 106 -8.74 -2.48 -13.80
CA GLY A 106 -7.76 -2.62 -12.72
C GLY A 106 -6.41 -3.24 -13.13
N TYR A 107 -6.24 -3.66 -14.39
CA TYR A 107 -5.07 -4.43 -14.83
C TYR A 107 -3.71 -3.73 -14.59
N HIS A 108 -3.70 -2.40 -14.65
CA HIS A 108 -2.49 -1.58 -14.49
C HIS A 108 -2.20 -1.14 -13.06
N ASP A 109 -2.83 -1.76 -12.07
CA ASP A 109 -2.59 -1.50 -10.65
C ASP A 109 -1.10 -1.61 -10.27
N LEU A 110 -0.53 -0.50 -9.80
CA LEU A 110 0.87 -0.42 -9.39
C LEU A 110 1.19 -1.11 -8.08
N GLY A 111 0.24 -1.16 -7.15
CA GLY A 111 0.47 -1.66 -5.80
C GLY A 111 0.65 -3.17 -5.78
N PHE A 112 -0.07 -3.89 -6.64
CA PHE A 112 -0.25 -5.33 -6.47
C PHE A 112 0.03 -6.22 -7.68
N ARG A 113 0.47 -5.65 -8.82
CA ARG A 113 0.65 -6.44 -10.05
C ARG A 113 1.58 -7.64 -9.93
N THR A 114 2.57 -7.58 -9.04
CA THR A 114 3.50 -8.68 -8.84
C THR A 114 2.87 -9.88 -8.14
N PHE A 115 1.79 -9.67 -7.39
CA PHE A 115 1.07 -10.71 -6.67
C PHE A 115 0.07 -11.46 -7.57
N TYR A 116 -0.49 -10.81 -8.59
CA TYR A 116 -1.39 -11.47 -9.56
C TYR A 116 -0.74 -12.65 -10.28
N ARG A 117 0.57 -12.57 -10.54
CA ARG A 117 1.36 -13.66 -11.15
C ARG A 117 1.37 -14.94 -10.29
N ARG A 118 1.11 -14.81 -9.00
CA ARG A 118 1.06 -15.92 -8.04
C ARG A 118 -0.39 -16.25 -7.64
N GLY A 119 -1.35 -15.86 -8.47
CA GLY A 119 -2.76 -16.21 -8.29
C GLY A 119 -3.51 -15.37 -7.26
N TRP A 120 -2.88 -14.40 -6.59
CA TRP A 120 -3.59 -13.52 -5.66
C TRP A 120 -4.69 -12.75 -6.39
N ARG A 121 -5.85 -12.59 -5.76
CA ARG A 121 -7.04 -11.93 -6.30
C ARG A 121 -7.67 -11.01 -5.27
N LYS A 122 -8.40 -10.01 -5.74
CA LYS A 122 -9.07 -9.05 -4.85
C LYS A 122 -10.30 -8.42 -5.47
N PHE A 123 -11.12 -7.82 -4.62
CA PHE A 123 -12.26 -7.02 -5.00
C PHE A 123 -12.42 -5.84 -4.03
N TYR A 124 -12.31 -4.61 -4.53
CA TYR A 124 -12.42 -3.42 -3.71
C TYR A 124 -13.85 -3.17 -3.25
N LEU A 125 -14.02 -2.82 -1.98
CA LEU A 125 -15.30 -2.50 -1.37
C LEU A 125 -15.46 -0.99 -1.19
N ALA A 126 -14.41 -0.37 -0.66
CA ALA A 126 -14.32 1.07 -0.49
C ALA A 126 -12.87 1.52 -0.56
N TRP A 127 -12.65 2.76 -0.99
CA TRP A 127 -11.33 3.37 -1.05
C TRP A 127 -11.34 4.80 -0.52
N TYR A 128 -10.65 4.99 0.59
CA TYR A 128 -10.46 6.26 1.31
C TYR A 128 -11.77 7.07 1.46
N GLY A 129 -12.81 6.41 1.95
CA GLY A 129 -14.11 7.02 2.27
C GLY A 129 -15.15 6.97 1.15
N THR A 130 -14.83 6.41 -0.02
CA THR A 130 -15.81 6.24 -1.11
C THR A 130 -16.03 4.76 -1.39
N PRO A 131 -17.25 4.23 -1.22
CA PRO A 131 -17.55 2.85 -1.62
C PRO A 131 -17.51 2.73 -3.13
N HIS A 132 -17.07 1.56 -3.61
CA HIS A 132 -17.12 1.24 -5.03
C HIS A 132 -18.57 0.99 -5.44
N ALA A 133 -19.01 1.52 -6.59
CA ALA A 133 -20.37 1.31 -7.08
C ALA A 133 -20.65 -0.18 -7.32
N SER A 134 -19.65 -0.94 -7.76
CA SER A 134 -19.72 -2.40 -7.86
C SER A 134 -19.97 -3.06 -6.51
N ALA A 135 -19.28 -2.62 -5.46
CA ALA A 135 -19.44 -3.16 -4.11
C ALA A 135 -20.79 -2.82 -3.49
N GLN A 136 -21.30 -1.60 -3.71
CA GLN A 136 -22.65 -1.22 -3.25
C GLN A 136 -23.74 -2.13 -3.81
N ARG A 137 -23.58 -2.59 -5.05
CA ARG A 137 -24.55 -3.51 -5.69
C ARG A 137 -24.37 -4.96 -5.25
N LEU A 138 -23.13 -5.42 -5.17
CA LEU A 138 -22.83 -6.85 -5.01
C LEU A 138 -22.60 -7.27 -3.55
N CYS A 139 -22.26 -6.32 -2.67
CA CYS A 139 -21.99 -6.55 -1.26
C CYS A 139 -22.62 -5.46 -0.36
N PRO A 140 -23.93 -5.19 -0.51
CA PRO A 140 -24.60 -4.10 0.22
C PRO A 140 -24.46 -4.24 1.74
N GLU A 141 -24.55 -5.46 2.30
CA GLU A 141 -24.45 -5.67 3.75
C GLU A 141 -23.04 -5.38 4.24
N THR A 142 -22.02 -5.86 3.53
CA THR A 142 -20.63 -5.57 3.86
C THR A 142 -20.34 -4.08 3.79
N VAL A 143 -20.81 -3.38 2.75
CA VAL A 143 -20.63 -1.92 2.62
C VAL A 143 -21.31 -1.18 3.79
N TRP A 144 -22.52 -1.60 4.18
CA TRP A 144 -23.24 -1.02 5.31
C TRP A 144 -22.52 -1.24 6.65
N LEU A 145 -21.96 -2.43 6.88
CA LEU A 145 -21.15 -2.74 8.08
C LEU A 145 -19.87 -1.91 8.12
N LEU A 146 -19.18 -1.76 6.98
CA LEU A 146 -17.95 -0.96 6.88
C LEU A 146 -18.21 0.52 7.19
N ALA A 147 -19.35 1.06 6.77
CA ALA A 147 -19.73 2.45 7.03
C ALA A 147 -19.91 2.78 8.52
N GLN A 148 -20.11 1.77 9.37
CA GLN A 148 -20.26 1.93 10.83
C GLN A 148 -18.92 1.97 11.57
N VAL A 149 -17.80 1.72 10.90
CA VAL A 149 -16.46 1.71 11.50
C VAL A 149 -15.66 2.90 10.96
N PRO A 150 -15.67 4.07 11.65
CA PRO A 150 -15.07 5.31 11.13
C PRO A 150 -13.55 5.21 10.92
N GLY A 151 -12.88 4.29 11.62
CA GLY A 151 -11.45 4.04 11.47
C GLY A 151 -11.05 3.34 10.16
N ILE A 152 -12.01 2.82 9.38
CA ILE A 152 -11.74 2.16 8.09
C ILE A 152 -11.57 3.21 7.00
N ARG A 153 -10.44 3.15 6.31
CA ARG A 153 -10.12 4.04 5.19
C ARG A 153 -10.40 3.36 3.88
N ALA A 154 -9.91 2.15 3.69
CA ALA A 154 -10.17 1.33 2.52
C ALA A 154 -10.49 -0.10 2.93
N ALA A 155 -11.23 -0.82 2.09
CA ALA A 155 -11.59 -2.20 2.33
C ALA A 155 -11.64 -2.97 1.01
N MET A 156 -11.26 -4.25 1.06
CA MET A 156 -11.34 -5.15 -0.06
C MET A 156 -11.43 -6.61 0.41
N PHE A 157 -12.04 -7.46 -0.40
CA PHE A 157 -11.83 -8.89 -0.27
C PHE A 157 -10.50 -9.28 -0.92
N SER A 158 -9.79 -10.21 -0.30
CA SER A 158 -8.50 -10.73 -0.80
C SER A 158 -8.50 -12.24 -0.74
N VAL A 159 -8.18 -12.88 -1.87
CA VAL A 159 -8.03 -14.33 -2.00
C VAL A 159 -6.59 -14.70 -2.27
N LEU A 160 -6.05 -15.62 -1.47
CA LEU A 160 -4.80 -16.32 -1.76
C LEU A 160 -5.10 -17.80 -2.09
N PRO A 161 -4.83 -18.27 -3.31
CA PRO A 161 -5.09 -19.65 -3.71
C PRO A 161 -4.23 -20.69 -2.96
N PRO A 162 -4.59 -21.98 -3.06
CA PRO A 162 -3.72 -23.08 -2.64
C PRO A 162 -2.31 -22.98 -3.23
N GLY A 163 -1.29 -23.27 -2.43
CA GLY A 163 0.13 -23.23 -2.81
C GLY A 163 0.71 -21.85 -3.12
N ALA A 164 -0.07 -20.77 -2.99
CA ALA A 164 0.39 -19.43 -3.36
C ALA A 164 1.21 -18.76 -2.24
N GLU A 165 2.15 -17.90 -2.67
CA GLU A 165 3.03 -17.14 -1.76
C GLU A 165 3.07 -15.66 -2.17
N LEU A 166 2.89 -14.76 -1.20
CA LEU A 166 3.25 -13.36 -1.34
C LEU A 166 4.64 -13.16 -0.73
N SER A 167 5.67 -13.05 -1.58
CA SER A 167 7.07 -12.90 -1.18
C SER A 167 7.29 -11.71 -0.24
N LEU A 168 8.37 -11.72 0.53
CA LEU A 168 8.77 -10.62 1.42
C LEU A 168 8.66 -9.23 0.76
N HIS A 169 7.91 -8.33 1.39
CA HIS A 169 7.70 -6.95 0.98
C HIS A 169 7.36 -6.06 2.18
N ALA A 170 7.32 -4.76 1.94
CA ALA A 170 6.72 -3.79 2.86
C ALA A 170 5.91 -2.81 2.02
N ASP A 171 4.74 -2.44 2.52
CA ASP A 171 3.86 -1.53 1.81
C ASP A 171 4.46 -0.12 1.75
N PRO A 172 4.26 0.59 0.63
CA PRO A 172 4.98 1.83 0.36
C PRO A 172 4.56 2.99 1.27
N LEU A 173 3.31 3.03 1.73
CA LEU A 173 2.73 4.19 2.40
C LEU A 173 2.39 3.87 3.86
N ALA A 174 2.98 4.59 4.80
CA ALA A 174 2.69 4.45 6.24
C ALA A 174 1.40 5.16 6.67
N CYS A 175 0.52 5.54 5.76
CA CYS A 175 -0.67 6.33 6.08
C CYS A 175 -1.74 5.56 6.87
N SER A 176 -1.67 4.23 6.86
CA SER A 176 -2.59 3.30 7.52
C SER A 176 -1.85 2.21 8.31
N PHE A 177 -2.65 1.41 9.02
CA PHE A 177 -2.35 0.03 9.35
C PHE A 177 -3.21 -0.92 8.51
N ARG A 178 -2.91 -2.22 8.55
CA ARG A 178 -3.70 -3.26 7.90
C ARG A 178 -4.42 -4.14 8.90
N TYR A 179 -5.74 -4.19 8.75
CA TYR A 179 -6.64 -5.08 9.46
C TYR A 179 -7.01 -6.26 8.56
N HIS A 180 -6.95 -7.48 9.09
CA HIS A 180 -7.43 -8.69 8.41
C HIS A 180 -8.48 -9.38 9.28
N LEU A 181 -9.57 -9.82 8.66
CA LEU A 181 -10.58 -10.71 9.24
C LEU A 181 -10.70 -11.97 8.36
N GLY A 182 -10.55 -13.15 8.97
CA GLY A 182 -10.77 -14.43 8.29
C GLY A 182 -12.25 -14.63 7.95
N LEU A 183 -12.54 -14.96 6.68
CA LEU A 183 -13.91 -15.19 6.22
C LEU A 183 -14.15 -16.65 5.81
N ALA A 184 -13.32 -17.15 4.88
CA ALA A 184 -13.31 -18.55 4.49
C ALA A 184 -11.86 -18.94 4.26
N THR A 185 -11.28 -19.54 5.28
CA THR A 185 -9.85 -19.82 5.37
C THR A 185 -9.63 -21.30 5.62
N PRO A 186 -8.42 -21.83 5.38
CA PRO A 186 -8.14 -23.24 5.64
C PRO A 186 -8.21 -23.62 7.13
N ASN A 187 -8.25 -22.63 8.04
CA ASN A 187 -8.15 -22.83 9.50
C ASN A 187 -6.93 -23.67 9.94
N ASP A 188 -5.84 -23.59 9.18
CA ASP A 188 -4.59 -24.37 9.33
C ASP A 188 -3.39 -23.41 9.47
N ASP A 189 -2.37 -23.77 10.24
CA ASP A 189 -1.15 -22.97 10.45
C ASP A 189 -0.22 -22.91 9.22
N ARG A 190 -0.43 -23.81 8.25
CA ARG A 190 0.21 -23.73 6.93
C ARG A 190 -0.30 -22.55 6.09
N CYS A 191 -1.39 -21.90 6.50
CA CYS A 191 -1.88 -20.65 5.90
C CYS A 191 -1.66 -19.47 6.84
N PHE A 192 -0.58 -18.72 6.62
CA PHE A 192 -0.12 -17.68 7.54
C PHE A 192 0.47 -16.45 6.85
N ILE A 193 0.54 -15.36 7.61
CA ILE A 193 1.38 -14.19 7.32
C ILE A 193 2.48 -14.10 8.39
N ASN A 194 3.72 -13.86 7.99
CA ASN A 194 4.78 -13.48 8.91
C ASN A 194 4.96 -11.96 8.85
N VAL A 195 4.72 -11.28 9.95
CA VAL A 195 4.96 -9.83 10.09
C VAL A 195 6.14 -9.63 11.01
N ASP A 196 7.26 -9.20 10.45
CA ASP A 196 8.50 -8.91 11.18
C ASP A 196 8.97 -10.04 12.11
N GLY A 197 8.78 -11.30 11.71
CA GLY A 197 9.17 -12.47 12.50
C GLY A 197 8.02 -13.15 13.23
N ARG A 198 6.90 -12.46 13.48
CA ARG A 198 5.70 -13.07 14.08
C ARG A 198 4.84 -13.72 13.02
N ALA A 199 4.66 -15.04 13.10
CA ALA A 199 3.67 -15.76 12.29
C ALA A 199 2.27 -15.57 12.88
N LEU A 200 1.29 -15.27 12.03
CA LEU A 200 -0.12 -15.16 12.34
C LEU A 200 -0.88 -16.00 11.31
N SER A 201 -1.62 -16.98 11.79
CA SER A 201 -2.47 -17.83 10.95
C SER A 201 -3.86 -17.24 10.89
N TRP A 202 -4.52 -17.31 9.73
CA TRP A 202 -5.91 -16.90 9.65
C TRP A 202 -6.84 -17.99 10.18
N ARG A 203 -7.90 -17.57 10.87
CA ARG A 203 -9.01 -18.40 11.30
C ARG A 203 -10.31 -17.67 10.97
N ASP A 204 -11.34 -18.42 10.64
CA ASP A 204 -12.64 -17.85 10.29
C ASP A 204 -13.24 -17.10 11.49
N GLY A 205 -13.67 -15.85 11.27
CA GLY A 205 -14.19 -14.97 12.30
C GLY A 205 -13.13 -14.36 13.23
N GLU A 206 -11.87 -14.73 13.10
CA GLU A 206 -10.76 -14.11 13.84
C GLU A 206 -10.08 -13.03 13.01
N ASP A 207 -9.57 -12.03 13.71
CA ASP A 207 -8.97 -10.85 13.13
C ASP A 207 -7.65 -10.45 13.79
N PHE A 208 -6.90 -9.59 13.11
CA PHE A 208 -5.71 -8.95 13.67
C PHE A 208 -5.38 -7.67 12.92
N VAL A 209 -4.61 -6.79 13.57
CA VAL A 209 -4.07 -5.56 12.97
C VAL A 209 -2.54 -5.61 12.98
N PHE A 210 -1.94 -5.21 11.88
CA PHE A 210 -0.49 -5.08 11.77
C PHE A 210 -0.10 -3.83 10.98
N ASP A 211 1.12 -3.37 11.21
CA ASP A 211 1.71 -2.27 10.45
C ASP A 211 2.38 -2.84 9.19
N GLU A 212 1.73 -2.67 8.04
CA GLU A 212 2.11 -3.16 6.72
C GLU A 212 3.46 -2.62 6.22
N THR A 213 4.00 -1.59 6.88
CA THR A 213 5.32 -1.05 6.55
C THR A 213 6.48 -1.83 7.18
N TYR A 214 6.19 -2.77 8.07
CA TYR A 214 7.17 -3.76 8.47
C TYR A 214 7.34 -4.83 7.38
N PRO A 215 8.55 -5.41 7.23
CA PRO A 215 8.75 -6.50 6.28
C PRO A 215 7.85 -7.69 6.62
N HIS A 216 7.05 -8.12 5.65
CA HIS A 216 6.10 -9.21 5.81
C HIS A 216 5.98 -10.07 4.54
N TYR A 217 5.58 -11.33 4.72
CA TYR A 217 5.28 -12.26 3.64
C TYR A 217 4.12 -13.18 4.04
N ALA A 218 3.40 -13.71 3.06
CA ALA A 218 2.27 -14.61 3.30
C ALA A 218 2.40 -15.89 2.49
N ARG A 219 1.94 -17.01 3.06
CA ARG A 219 1.88 -18.31 2.40
C ARG A 219 0.52 -18.96 2.62
N ASN A 220 0.10 -19.72 1.62
CA ASN A 220 -0.99 -20.66 1.75
C ASN A 220 -0.50 -22.02 1.28
N ASP A 221 0.14 -22.78 2.17
CA ASP A 221 0.67 -24.10 1.86
C ASP A 221 -0.39 -25.22 2.06
N THR A 222 -1.67 -24.86 1.96
CA THR A 222 -2.81 -25.77 2.05
C THR A 222 -3.42 -26.03 0.67
N ASP A 223 -4.43 -26.88 0.62
CA ASP A 223 -5.24 -27.24 -0.54
C ASP A 223 -6.53 -26.40 -0.69
N GLN A 224 -6.79 -25.48 0.25
CA GLN A 224 -7.97 -24.62 0.27
C GLN A 224 -7.61 -23.15 0.02
N ILE A 225 -8.55 -22.37 -0.50
CA ILE A 225 -8.35 -20.92 -0.65
C ILE A 225 -8.28 -20.24 0.72
N ARG A 226 -7.65 -19.07 0.77
CA ARG A 226 -7.76 -18.13 1.89
C ARG A 226 -8.44 -16.86 1.45
N LEU A 227 -9.71 -16.71 1.81
CA LEU A 227 -10.54 -15.53 1.59
C LEU A 227 -10.66 -14.72 2.89
N ILE A 228 -10.27 -13.45 2.84
CA ILE A 228 -10.29 -12.53 3.97
C ILE A 228 -10.90 -11.19 3.59
N LEU A 229 -11.45 -10.48 4.58
CA LEU A 229 -11.66 -9.04 4.51
C LEU A 229 -10.35 -8.36 4.93
N MET A 230 -9.82 -7.52 4.05
CA MET A 230 -8.64 -6.71 4.30
C MET A 230 -9.03 -5.24 4.30
N CYS A 231 -8.70 -4.52 5.37
CA CYS A 231 -8.97 -3.10 5.51
C CYS A 231 -7.69 -2.32 5.77
N ASP A 232 -7.54 -1.18 5.10
CA ASP A 232 -6.63 -0.13 5.57
C ASP A 232 -7.36 0.63 6.68
N VAL A 233 -6.79 0.63 7.88
CA VAL A 233 -7.36 1.25 9.08
C VAL A 233 -6.50 2.40 9.55
N GLU A 234 -7.07 3.31 10.33
CA GLU A 234 -6.35 4.46 10.86
C GLU A 234 -5.12 4.02 11.68
N ARG A 235 -3.99 4.67 11.41
CA ARG A 235 -2.79 4.58 12.22
C ARG A 235 -2.91 5.56 13.41
N PRO A 236 -2.81 5.09 14.67
CA PRO A 236 -2.90 5.96 15.85
C PRO A 236 -1.75 6.97 15.91
N MET A 237 -2.07 8.25 15.84
CA MET A 237 -1.08 9.34 15.84
C MET A 237 -1.41 10.48 16.79
N HIS A 238 -0.39 11.27 17.13
CA HIS A 238 -0.54 12.59 17.74
C HIS A 238 -1.11 13.59 16.71
N ALA A 239 -1.60 14.74 17.17
CA ALA A 239 -2.35 15.70 16.33
C ALA A 239 -1.55 16.17 15.09
N ALA A 240 -0.29 16.56 15.26
CA ALA A 240 0.57 16.95 14.14
C ALA A 240 0.76 15.83 13.12
N GLY A 241 0.88 14.57 13.58
CA GLY A 241 0.94 13.40 12.72
C GLY A 241 -0.33 13.20 11.91
N ARG A 242 -1.51 13.38 12.53
CA ARG A 242 -2.80 13.29 11.82
C ARG A 242 -2.91 14.35 10.72
N ALA A 243 -2.49 15.59 10.99
CA ALA A 243 -2.48 16.66 10.00
C ALA A 243 -1.55 16.34 8.82
N PHE A 244 -0.33 15.88 9.09
CA PHE A 244 0.59 15.43 8.04
C PHE A 244 0.02 14.25 7.24
N ASN A 245 -0.55 13.26 7.95
CA ASN A 245 -1.13 12.08 7.33
C ASN A 245 -2.34 12.41 6.45
N PHE A 246 -3.12 13.44 6.78
CA PHE A 246 -4.23 13.89 5.94
C PHE A 246 -3.76 14.29 4.54
N GLY A 247 -2.65 15.04 4.45
CA GLY A 247 -2.01 15.40 3.18
C GLY A 247 -1.38 14.18 2.50
N TYR A 248 -0.66 13.35 3.25
CA TYR A 248 0.02 12.18 2.69
C TYR A 248 -0.96 11.12 2.15
N ALA A 249 -2.09 10.92 2.83
CA ALA A 249 -3.16 10.01 2.41
C ALA A 249 -3.82 10.43 1.09
N GLN A 250 -3.68 11.68 0.64
CA GLN A 250 -4.15 12.09 -0.70
C GLN A 250 -3.42 11.32 -1.81
N LEU A 251 -2.16 10.92 -1.58
CA LEU A 251 -1.44 10.06 -2.52
C LEU A 251 -2.11 8.69 -2.64
N ALA A 252 -2.53 8.10 -1.52
CA ALA A 252 -3.24 6.82 -1.53
C ALA A 252 -4.61 6.95 -2.22
N ARG A 253 -5.35 8.05 -1.98
CA ARG A 253 -6.60 8.36 -2.70
C ARG A 253 -6.40 8.44 -4.21
N ALA A 254 -5.32 9.08 -4.65
CA ALA A 254 -4.98 9.24 -6.05
C ALA A 254 -4.64 7.92 -6.77
N LEU A 255 -4.33 6.86 -6.01
CA LEU A 255 -4.02 5.52 -6.50
C LEU A 255 -5.24 4.57 -6.50
N ALA A 256 -6.47 5.09 -6.34
CA ALA A 256 -7.68 4.27 -6.40
C ALA A 256 -7.73 3.44 -7.69
N VAL A 257 -8.05 2.15 -7.53
CA VAL A 257 -8.16 1.18 -8.62
C VAL A 257 -9.62 0.71 -8.72
N PRO A 258 -10.24 0.82 -9.91
CA PRO A 258 -11.63 0.38 -10.13
C PRO A 258 -11.72 -1.15 -10.26
N ASN A 259 -12.83 -1.76 -9.79
CA ASN A 259 -13.15 -3.16 -10.12
C ASN A 259 -13.82 -3.23 -11.51
N THR A 260 -14.74 -2.31 -11.76
CA THR A 260 -15.56 -2.19 -12.96
C THR A 260 -15.47 -0.77 -13.54
N HIS A 261 -15.94 -0.55 -14.77
CA HIS A 261 -15.91 0.77 -15.39
C HIS A 261 -16.72 1.84 -14.65
N GLY A 262 -17.73 1.45 -13.85
CA GLY A 262 -18.53 2.38 -13.05
C GLY A 262 -17.90 2.76 -11.71
N ASP A 263 -16.73 2.24 -11.38
CA ASP A 263 -16.05 2.53 -10.12
C ASP A 263 -15.12 3.75 -10.23
N PRO A 264 -14.90 4.47 -9.10
CA PRO A 264 -13.99 5.59 -9.09
C PRO A 264 -12.57 5.16 -9.47
N ARG A 265 -11.93 5.97 -10.30
CA ARG A 265 -10.56 5.77 -10.74
C ARG A 265 -9.68 6.94 -10.32
N GLY A 266 -8.60 6.64 -9.63
CA GLY A 266 -7.62 7.64 -9.21
C GLY A 266 -6.88 8.25 -10.40
N TRP A 267 -6.56 9.54 -10.33
CA TRP A 267 -5.91 10.24 -11.44
C TRP A 267 -4.50 9.72 -11.72
N LEU A 268 -3.74 9.31 -10.69
CA LEU A 268 -2.45 8.65 -10.89
C LEU A 268 -2.64 7.32 -11.64
N THR A 269 -3.63 6.52 -11.23
CA THR A 269 -4.01 5.28 -11.93
C THR A 269 -4.41 5.53 -13.38
N ALA A 270 -5.03 6.68 -13.69
CA ALA A 270 -5.34 7.07 -15.07
C ALA A 270 -4.07 7.37 -15.89
N VAL A 271 -3.17 8.19 -15.35
CA VAL A 271 -1.86 8.50 -15.98
C VAL A 271 -1.07 7.22 -16.23
N PHE A 272 -0.99 6.33 -15.23
CA PHE A 272 -0.21 5.09 -15.34
C PHE A 272 -0.71 4.13 -16.42
N ALA A 273 -2.02 4.03 -16.64
CA ALA A 273 -2.52 3.24 -17.75
C ALA A 273 -2.24 3.90 -19.11
N GLY A 274 -2.31 5.23 -19.19
CA GLY A 274 -1.95 5.95 -20.41
C GLY A 274 -0.49 5.70 -20.85
N VAL A 275 0.43 5.58 -19.88
CA VAL A 275 1.85 5.29 -20.17
C VAL A 275 2.17 3.79 -20.26
N ALA A 276 1.24 2.90 -19.92
CA ALA A 276 1.50 1.46 -19.91
C ALA A 276 1.95 0.88 -21.26
N PRO A 277 1.36 1.27 -22.43
CA PRO A 277 1.81 0.79 -23.73
C PRO A 277 3.26 1.17 -24.06
N LEU A 278 3.67 2.39 -23.67
CA LEU A 278 5.06 2.85 -23.85
C LEU A 278 6.02 2.03 -23.00
N ARG A 279 5.63 1.72 -21.76
CA ARG A 279 6.40 0.87 -20.87
C ARG A 279 6.55 -0.56 -21.42
N GLU A 280 5.49 -1.12 -22.00
CA GLU A 280 5.55 -2.44 -22.63
C GLU A 280 6.52 -2.46 -23.81
N ARG A 281 6.47 -1.44 -24.68
CA ARG A 281 7.47 -1.25 -25.75
C ARG A 281 8.90 -1.17 -25.22
N ALA A 282 9.11 -0.40 -24.13
CA ALA A 282 10.43 -0.30 -23.50
C ALA A 282 10.91 -1.63 -22.91
N VAL A 283 10.02 -2.45 -22.35
CA VAL A 283 10.36 -3.79 -21.84
C VAL A 283 10.67 -4.75 -23.00
N THR A 284 9.95 -4.69 -24.11
CA THR A 284 10.27 -5.46 -25.33
C THR A 284 11.61 -5.03 -25.91
N MET A 285 11.98 -3.75 -25.83
CA MET A 285 13.30 -3.28 -26.22
C MET A 285 14.42 -3.90 -25.37
N LYS A 286 14.17 -4.23 -24.09
CA LYS A 286 15.17 -4.87 -23.22
C LYS A 286 15.67 -6.20 -23.78
N SER A 287 14.80 -7.00 -24.41
CA SER A 287 15.20 -8.30 -24.98
C SER A 287 16.01 -8.16 -26.26
N ARG A 288 15.84 -7.05 -27.00
CA ARG A 288 16.56 -6.77 -28.26
C ARG A 288 17.85 -5.97 -28.05
N HIS A 289 17.81 -4.97 -27.17
CA HIS A 289 18.91 -4.03 -26.91
C HIS A 289 19.00 -3.67 -25.42
N ARG A 290 19.65 -4.53 -24.63
CA ARG A 290 19.81 -4.33 -23.19
C ARG A 290 20.50 -3.01 -22.83
N GLY A 291 21.53 -2.60 -23.57
CA GLY A 291 22.26 -1.35 -23.33
C GLY A 291 21.37 -0.11 -23.47
N ALA A 292 20.64 0.00 -24.58
CA ALA A 292 19.70 1.10 -24.82
C ALA A 292 18.60 1.16 -23.75
N TYR A 293 18.09 0.01 -23.30
CA TYR A 293 17.12 -0.06 -22.21
C TYR A 293 17.67 0.47 -20.89
N VAL A 294 18.91 0.10 -20.55
CA VAL A 294 19.57 0.56 -19.33
C VAL A 294 19.79 2.07 -19.37
N LEU A 295 20.29 2.60 -20.49
CA LEU A 295 20.46 4.05 -20.68
C LEU A 295 19.13 4.79 -20.54
N LEU A 296 18.11 4.39 -21.29
CA LEU A 296 16.78 5.00 -21.24
C LEU A 296 16.21 4.99 -19.82
N LYS A 297 16.32 3.86 -19.10
CA LYS A 297 15.86 3.72 -17.72
C LYS A 297 16.56 4.71 -16.79
N TYR A 298 17.88 4.82 -16.87
CA TYR A 298 18.63 5.73 -15.99
C TYR A 298 18.42 7.20 -16.36
N SER A 299 18.36 7.54 -17.65
CA SER A 299 18.04 8.90 -18.10
C SER A 299 16.65 9.34 -17.62
N LEU A 300 15.63 8.49 -17.77
CA LEU A 300 14.28 8.79 -17.28
C LEU A 300 14.27 8.99 -15.76
N ASN A 301 14.92 8.11 -15.01
CA ASN A 301 15.00 8.24 -13.54
C ASN A 301 15.74 9.51 -13.12
N ALA A 302 16.83 9.87 -13.80
CA ALA A 302 17.58 11.09 -13.53
C ALA A 302 16.73 12.33 -13.82
N THR A 303 16.01 12.36 -14.95
CA THR A 303 15.09 13.46 -15.29
C THR A 303 13.97 13.59 -14.27
N LEU A 304 13.35 12.48 -13.84
CA LEU A 304 12.30 12.51 -12.82
C LEU A 304 12.82 13.04 -11.47
N LEU A 305 14.03 12.65 -11.07
CA LEU A 305 14.68 13.19 -9.88
C LEU A 305 14.91 14.70 -10.03
N LEU A 306 15.46 15.15 -11.16
CA LEU A 306 15.67 16.59 -11.41
C LEU A 306 14.36 17.37 -11.34
N LEU A 307 13.30 16.88 -11.97
CA LEU A 307 11.97 17.50 -11.94
C LEU A 307 11.37 17.54 -10.53
N ALA A 308 11.71 16.59 -9.65
CA ALA A 308 11.28 16.61 -8.26
C ALA A 308 12.06 17.62 -7.41
N PHE A 309 13.37 17.77 -7.65
CA PHE A 309 14.24 18.66 -6.85
C PHE A 309 14.27 20.11 -7.33
N LEU A 310 14.06 20.37 -8.62
CA LEU A 310 14.09 21.73 -9.20
C LEU A 310 13.07 22.69 -8.56
N PRO A 311 11.79 22.32 -8.37
CA PRO A 311 10.82 23.20 -7.72
C PRO A 311 11.16 23.47 -6.26
N VAL A 312 11.65 22.45 -5.54
CA VAL A 312 12.09 22.61 -4.14
C VAL A 312 13.24 23.61 -4.05
N TYR A 313 14.23 23.48 -4.94
CA TYR A 313 15.34 24.42 -5.00
C TYR A 313 14.88 25.84 -5.39
N ALA A 314 13.97 25.97 -6.36
CA ALA A 314 13.42 27.27 -6.77
C ALA A 314 12.69 27.98 -5.62
N VAL A 315 11.90 27.24 -4.84
CA VAL A 315 11.22 27.77 -3.65
C VAL A 315 12.22 28.18 -2.57
N LEU A 316 13.23 27.36 -2.27
CA LEU A 316 14.26 27.70 -1.29
C LEU A 316 15.02 28.98 -1.68
N GLN A 317 15.38 29.10 -2.97
CA GLN A 317 16.00 30.29 -3.53
C GLN A 317 15.09 31.52 -3.44
N TRP A 318 13.79 31.36 -3.71
CA TRP A 318 12.82 32.44 -3.58
C TRP A 318 12.69 32.92 -2.13
N VAL A 319 12.58 31.99 -1.17
CA VAL A 319 12.54 32.31 0.27
C VAL A 319 13.82 33.01 0.72
N GLU A 320 14.99 32.54 0.27
CA GLU A 320 16.27 33.18 0.58
C GLU A 320 16.33 34.62 0.06
N ARG A 321 15.90 34.86 -1.18
CA ARG A 321 15.85 36.20 -1.77
C ARG A 321 14.82 37.11 -1.09
N ALA A 322 13.64 36.58 -0.76
CA ALA A 322 12.59 37.33 -0.07
C ALA A 322 12.99 37.68 1.38
N GLY A 323 13.67 36.77 2.08
CA GLY A 323 14.20 37.00 3.43
C GLY A 323 15.33 38.03 3.45
N ILE A 324 16.19 38.04 2.43
CA ILE A 324 17.21 39.09 2.25
C ILE A 324 16.54 40.44 1.96
N ALA A 325 15.53 40.49 1.10
CA ALA A 325 14.79 41.71 0.76
C ALA A 325 13.98 42.30 1.93
N ALA A 326 13.68 41.52 2.97
CA ALA A 326 12.99 41.99 4.19
C ALA A 326 13.94 42.54 5.27
N LEU A 327 15.26 42.38 5.08
CA LEU A 327 16.31 42.87 5.98
C LEU A 327 16.98 44.16 5.49
N TYR A 328 16.60 44.64 4.30
CA TYR A 328 16.98 45.93 3.71
C TYR A 328 15.76 46.83 3.60
#